data_AF-A0A9D6EGI0-F1
#
_entry.id   AF-A0A9D6EGI0-F1
#
_cell.length_a   1.000
_cell.length_b   1.000
_cell.length_c   1.000
_cell.angle_alpha   90.00
_cell.angle_beta   90.00
_cell.angle_gamma   90.00
#
_symmetry.space_group_name_H-M   'P 1'
#
loop_
_entity.id
_entity.type
_entity.pdbx_description
1 polymer ?
#
loop_
_entity_poly.entity_id
_entity_poly.type
_entity_poly.pdbx_seq_one_letter_code
_entity_poly.pdbx_strand_id
1 'polypeptide(L)'
;MCLLAGAIVLNVQIVIGFVPHSDHWPRAISPIIFLILFNMFYIWFEKFSFKQPVLKVFVPILLIGLCLLLVTKKIVNVYGFMSPSPEVLRDYVFPKRFAESWRWLDAHLAEPRVVSPSFLNSVYLTAFTSARPVLPVGVLTSISNFKVEELFLKVNNVFGVSGDILEKRLRDGRGLECLESCSRYYTISNTIDAPLSLYGSYFGGGDNVMFQRLPELKVQELRRRYQKLQIGWADLGAKYVYYGPWEKQFASIDLSRDQELQLIYKNDSVELYRIK
;
A
#
# COMPACT_ATOMS: atom_id res chain seq x y z
N MET A 1 -2.84 -15.40 -37.27
CA MET A 1 -3.08 -14.11 -36.57
C MET A 1 -3.37 -14.26 -35.08
N CYS A 2 -4.26 -15.17 -34.64
CA CYS A 2 -4.61 -15.31 -33.21
C CYS A 2 -3.44 -15.72 -32.30
N LEU A 3 -2.47 -16.50 -32.78
CA LEU A 3 -1.28 -16.89 -32.00
C LEU A 3 -0.35 -15.71 -31.72
N LEU A 4 -0.15 -14.81 -32.69
CA LEU A 4 0.68 -13.62 -32.53
C LEU A 4 0.01 -12.61 -31.59
N ALA A 5 -1.31 -12.41 -31.73
CA ALA A 5 -2.09 -11.58 -30.83
C ALA A 5 -2.11 -12.15 -29.39
N GLY A 6 -2.26 -13.48 -29.26
CA GLY A 6 -2.16 -14.17 -27.96
C GLY A 6 -0.79 -14.02 -27.33
N ALA A 7 0.29 -14.16 -28.12
CA ALA A 7 1.65 -13.93 -27.65
C ALA A 7 1.85 -12.48 -27.19
N ILE A 8 1.34 -11.48 -27.91
CA ILE A 8 1.44 -10.06 -27.52
C ILE A 8 0.65 -9.77 -26.23
N VAL A 9 -0.55 -10.35 -26.07
CA VAL A 9 -1.37 -10.18 -24.86
C VAL A 9 -0.73 -10.84 -23.63
N LEU A 10 -0.19 -12.06 -23.79
CA LEU A 10 0.49 -12.78 -22.72
C LEU A 10 1.87 -12.18 -22.39
N ASN A 11 2.44 -11.40 -23.31
CA ASN A 11 3.71 -10.72 -23.14
C ASN A 11 3.56 -9.20 -23.17
N VAL A 12 2.40 -8.67 -22.76
CA VAL A 12 2.12 -7.24 -22.83
C VAL A 12 3.19 -6.42 -22.10
N GLN A 13 3.76 -6.98 -21.02
CA GLN A 13 4.86 -6.41 -20.26
C GLN A 13 6.13 -6.13 -21.08
N ILE A 14 6.43 -6.93 -22.12
CA ILE A 14 7.58 -6.71 -23.00
C ILE A 14 7.35 -5.48 -23.89
N VAL A 15 6.09 -5.18 -24.22
CA VAL A 15 5.71 -4.07 -25.08
C VAL A 15 5.51 -2.77 -24.30
N ILE A 16 4.92 -2.84 -23.09
CA ILE A 16 4.57 -1.66 -22.29
C ILE A 16 5.55 -1.37 -21.14
N GLY A 17 6.49 -2.27 -20.84
CA GLY A 17 7.52 -2.07 -19.83
C GLY A 17 7.09 -2.26 -18.37
N PHE A 18 5.85 -2.68 -18.11
CA PHE A 18 5.35 -3.02 -16.77
C PHE A 18 4.34 -4.18 -16.80
N VAL A 19 4.23 -4.90 -15.67
CA VAL A 19 3.23 -5.97 -15.50
C VAL A 19 1.99 -5.39 -14.84
N PRO A 20 0.88 -5.15 -15.57
CA PRO A 20 -0.39 -4.85 -14.92
C PRO A 20 -0.77 -6.05 -14.06
N HIS A 21 -1.00 -5.80 -12.76
CA HIS A 21 -1.33 -6.83 -11.78
C HIS A 21 -2.51 -7.69 -12.28
N SER A 22 -2.39 -9.01 -12.23
CA SER A 22 -3.27 -9.96 -12.93
C SER A 22 -4.72 -9.94 -12.42
N ASP A 23 -4.93 -9.56 -11.16
CA ASP A 23 -6.23 -9.32 -10.52
C ASP A 23 -6.96 -8.07 -11.05
N HIS A 24 -6.29 -7.22 -11.82
CA HIS A 24 -6.87 -6.03 -12.45
C HIS A 24 -7.11 -6.19 -13.97
N TRP A 25 -6.65 -7.29 -14.57
CA TRP A 25 -6.95 -7.62 -15.98
C TRP A 25 -8.45 -7.68 -16.29
N PRO A 26 -9.32 -8.28 -15.43
CA PRO A 26 -10.76 -8.32 -15.70
C PRO A 26 -11.41 -6.94 -15.74
N ARG A 27 -10.85 -5.95 -15.02
CA ARG A 27 -11.39 -4.59 -14.97
C ARG A 27 -11.11 -3.80 -16.24
N ALA A 28 -10.06 -4.16 -16.99
CA ALA A 28 -9.64 -3.43 -18.17
C ALA A 28 -10.20 -4.00 -19.49
N ILE A 29 -10.45 -5.32 -19.57
CA ILE A 29 -11.18 -6.12 -20.58
C ILE A 29 -10.83 -7.57 -20.25
N SER A 30 -11.80 -8.43 -19.93
CA SER A 30 -11.53 -9.87 -19.79
C SER A 30 -11.13 -10.45 -21.16
N PRO A 31 -9.87 -10.86 -21.38
CA PRO A 31 -9.44 -11.41 -22.66
C PRO A 31 -10.23 -12.67 -23.02
N ILE A 32 -10.68 -13.41 -22.00
CA ILE A 32 -11.55 -14.57 -22.13
C ILE A 32 -12.91 -14.16 -22.71
N ILE A 33 -13.55 -13.12 -22.17
CA ILE A 33 -14.83 -12.61 -22.71
C ILE A 33 -14.64 -12.13 -24.15
N PHE A 34 -13.55 -11.42 -24.44
CA PHE A 34 -13.26 -10.98 -25.80
C PHE A 34 -13.11 -12.17 -26.78
N LEU A 35 -12.36 -13.21 -26.41
CA LEU A 35 -12.20 -14.41 -27.23
C LEU A 35 -13.51 -15.18 -27.42
N ILE A 36 -14.34 -15.28 -26.37
CA ILE A 36 -15.67 -15.91 -26.46
C ILE A 36 -16.57 -15.13 -27.41
N LEU A 37 -16.67 -13.81 -27.23
CA LEU A 37 -17.50 -12.96 -28.08
C LEU A 37 -17.01 -12.96 -29.53
N PHE A 38 -15.70 -12.92 -29.73
CA PHE A 38 -15.10 -12.99 -31.06
C PHE A 38 -15.38 -14.34 -31.74
N ASN A 39 -15.26 -15.45 -31.01
CA ASN A 39 -15.56 -16.79 -31.52
C ASN A 39 -17.06 -16.96 -31.82
N MET A 40 -17.94 -16.55 -30.91
CA MET A 40 -19.39 -16.54 -31.15
C MET A 40 -19.74 -15.73 -32.39
N PHE A 41 -19.14 -14.55 -32.55
CA PHE A 41 -19.36 -13.71 -33.72
C PHE A 41 -18.79 -14.32 -35.00
N TYR A 42 -17.62 -14.97 -34.94
CA TYR A 42 -17.03 -15.69 -36.06
C TYR A 42 -17.92 -16.86 -36.52
N ILE A 43 -18.41 -17.69 -35.60
CA ILE A 43 -19.32 -18.81 -35.90
C ILE A 43 -20.65 -18.27 -36.47
N TRP A 44 -21.19 -17.21 -35.88
CA TRP A 44 -22.40 -16.57 -36.39
C TRP A 44 -22.18 -16.02 -37.80
N PHE A 45 -21.06 -15.36 -38.03
CA PHE A 45 -20.68 -14.85 -39.33
C PHE A 45 -20.55 -15.99 -40.36
N GLU A 46 -19.81 -17.05 -40.06
CA GLU A 46 -19.65 -18.20 -40.97
C GLU A 46 -21.01 -18.83 -41.32
N LYS A 47 -21.92 -18.94 -40.35
CA LYS A 47 -23.22 -19.58 -40.55
C LYS A 47 -24.20 -18.74 -41.39
N PHE A 48 -24.14 -17.41 -41.31
CA PHE A 48 -25.14 -16.53 -41.93
C PHE A 48 -24.63 -15.67 -43.10
N SER A 49 -23.33 -15.40 -43.18
CA SER A 49 -22.75 -14.52 -44.23
C SER A 49 -22.64 -15.16 -45.61
N PHE A 50 -22.71 -16.50 -45.72
CA PHE A 50 -22.73 -17.18 -47.02
C PHE A 50 -23.93 -16.79 -47.89
N LYS A 51 -25.03 -16.31 -47.30
CA LYS A 51 -26.27 -15.98 -48.01
C LYS A 51 -26.36 -14.54 -48.49
N GLN A 52 -25.48 -13.64 -48.04
CA GLN A 52 -25.52 -12.22 -48.44
C GLN A 52 -24.10 -11.67 -48.70
N PRO A 53 -23.72 -11.40 -49.95
CA PRO A 53 -22.36 -10.99 -50.32
C PRO A 53 -21.92 -9.67 -49.69
N VAL A 54 -22.87 -8.78 -49.38
CA VAL A 54 -22.62 -7.50 -48.70
C VAL A 54 -22.04 -7.72 -47.30
N LEU A 55 -22.53 -8.70 -46.54
CA LEU A 55 -22.04 -8.99 -45.19
C LEU A 55 -20.58 -9.46 -45.18
N LYS A 56 -20.11 -10.09 -46.27
CA LYS A 56 -18.72 -10.54 -46.40
C LYS A 56 -17.70 -9.40 -46.42
N VAL A 57 -18.14 -8.19 -46.81
CA VAL A 57 -17.29 -6.99 -46.84
C VAL A 57 -17.46 -6.16 -45.57
N PHE A 58 -18.71 -5.96 -45.12
CA PHE A 58 -18.99 -5.11 -43.95
C PHE A 58 -18.49 -5.71 -42.64
N VAL A 59 -18.53 -7.03 -42.47
CA VAL A 59 -18.15 -7.66 -41.20
C VAL A 59 -16.65 -7.58 -40.90
N PRO A 60 -15.73 -7.86 -41.85
CA PRO A 60 -14.31 -7.60 -41.64
C PRO A 60 -14.02 -6.13 -41.34
N ILE A 61 -14.69 -5.18 -42.02
CA ILE A 61 -14.53 -3.74 -41.77
C ILE A 61 -14.97 -3.40 -40.34
N LEU A 62 -16.11 -3.93 -39.89
CA LEU A 62 -16.59 -3.72 -38.53
C LEU A 62 -15.63 -4.32 -37.49
N LEU A 63 -15.11 -5.53 -37.73
CA LEU A 63 -14.14 -6.17 -36.84
C LEU A 63 -12.83 -5.37 -36.76
N ILE A 64 -12.32 -4.90 -37.90
CA ILE A 64 -11.15 -4.02 -37.95
C ILE A 64 -11.44 -2.73 -37.16
N GLY A 65 -12.61 -2.13 -37.36
CA GLY A 65 -13.05 -0.95 -36.61
C GLY A 65 -13.12 -1.19 -35.10
N LEU A 66 -13.66 -2.33 -34.65
CA LEU A 66 -13.71 -2.71 -33.24
C LEU A 66 -12.30 -2.95 -32.67
N CYS A 67 -11.43 -3.62 -33.41
CA CYS A 67 -10.03 -3.79 -33.03
C CYS A 67 -9.31 -2.44 -32.91
N LEU A 68 -9.54 -1.51 -33.85
CA LEU A 68 -8.97 -0.16 -33.79
C LEU A 68 -9.51 0.62 -32.58
N LEU A 69 -10.81 0.56 -32.29
CA LEU A 69 -11.38 1.19 -31.09
C LEU A 69 -10.77 0.64 -29.79
N LEU A 70 -10.54 -0.67 -29.72
CA LEU A 70 -9.86 -1.31 -28.60
C LEU A 70 -8.41 -0.82 -28.45
N VAL A 71 -7.65 -0.78 -29.54
CA VAL A 71 -6.27 -0.27 -29.54
C VAL A 71 -6.25 1.20 -29.14
N THR A 72 -7.12 2.04 -29.71
CA THR A 72 -7.23 3.46 -29.37
C THR A 72 -7.57 3.66 -27.90
N LYS A 73 -8.52 2.90 -27.33
CA LYS A 73 -8.84 2.95 -25.90
C LYS A 73 -7.62 2.58 -25.04
N LYS A 74 -6.82 1.59 -25.46
CA LYS A 74 -5.59 1.22 -24.75
C LYS A 74 -4.53 2.32 -24.82
N ILE A 75 -4.34 2.93 -25.99
CA ILE A 75 -3.44 4.08 -26.16
C ILE A 75 -3.88 5.23 -25.25
N VAL A 76 -5.17 5.57 -25.22
CA VAL A 76 -5.72 6.61 -24.34
C VAL A 76 -5.47 6.28 -22.86
N ASN A 77 -5.73 5.03 -22.44
CA ASN A 77 -5.47 4.62 -21.07
C ASN A 77 -3.98 4.71 -20.72
N VAL A 78 -3.08 4.23 -21.60
CA VAL A 78 -1.62 4.31 -21.41
C VAL A 78 -1.16 5.77 -21.34
N TYR A 79 -1.68 6.63 -22.22
CA TYR A 79 -1.38 8.05 -22.20
C TYR A 79 -1.82 8.71 -20.88
N GLY A 80 -2.97 8.31 -20.34
CA GLY A 80 -3.43 8.71 -19.01
C GLY A 80 -2.48 8.29 -17.87
N PHE A 81 -1.72 7.21 -18.03
CA PHE A 81 -0.68 6.81 -17.06
C PHE A 81 0.67 7.51 -17.31
N MET A 82 1.01 7.83 -18.56
CA MET A 82 2.24 8.55 -18.90
C MET A 82 2.18 10.05 -18.58
N SER A 83 0.98 10.63 -18.66
CA SER A 83 0.68 12.02 -18.28
C SER A 83 -0.47 12.03 -17.28
N PRO A 84 -0.24 11.50 -16.05
CA PRO A 84 -1.27 11.39 -15.03
C PRO A 84 -1.79 12.79 -14.66
N SER A 85 -3.10 12.87 -14.37
CA SER A 85 -3.69 14.12 -13.90
C SER A 85 -3.07 14.53 -12.56
N PRO A 86 -3.12 15.82 -12.18
CA PRO A 86 -2.64 16.28 -10.88
C PRO A 86 -3.27 15.51 -9.70
N GLU A 87 -4.54 15.09 -9.83
CA GLU A 87 -5.22 14.26 -8.83
C GLU A 87 -4.56 12.88 -8.72
N VAL A 88 -4.27 12.21 -9.84
CA VAL A 88 -3.60 10.91 -9.84
C VAL A 88 -2.19 11.02 -9.24
N LEU A 89 -1.43 12.06 -9.61
CA LEU A 89 -0.11 12.31 -9.03
C LEU A 89 -0.19 12.53 -7.53
N ARG A 90 -1.14 13.36 -7.08
CA ARG A 90 -1.35 13.63 -5.65
C ARG A 90 -1.75 12.38 -4.87
N ASP A 91 -2.56 11.51 -5.48
CA ASP A 91 -3.17 10.37 -4.79
C ASP A 91 -2.30 9.10 -4.81
N TYR A 92 -1.43 8.95 -5.81
CA TYR A 92 -0.67 7.72 -6.07
C TYR A 92 0.85 7.89 -6.10
N VAL A 93 1.38 9.10 -5.95
CA VAL A 93 2.83 9.35 -5.90
C VAL A 93 3.24 9.88 -4.53
N PHE A 94 4.32 9.31 -3.97
CA PHE A 94 4.87 9.82 -2.73
C PHE A 94 5.37 11.26 -2.91
N PRO A 95 5.08 12.15 -1.94
CA PRO A 95 5.72 13.47 -1.92
C PRO A 95 7.23 13.34 -2.02
N LYS A 96 7.86 14.18 -2.87
CA LYS A 96 9.31 14.15 -3.15
C LYS A 96 10.17 14.11 -1.87
N ARG A 97 9.77 14.85 -0.84
CA ARG A 97 10.40 14.90 0.49
C ARG A 97 10.50 13.55 1.21
N PHE A 98 9.62 12.59 0.93
CA PHE A 98 9.72 11.22 1.48
C PHE A 98 10.78 10.42 0.72
N ALA A 99 10.78 10.51 -0.61
CA ALA A 99 11.81 9.87 -1.42
C ALA A 99 13.21 10.43 -1.11
N GLU A 100 13.32 11.74 -0.83
CA GLU A 100 14.57 12.37 -0.41
C GLU A 100 15.07 11.87 0.94
N SER A 101 14.20 11.66 1.93
CA SER A 101 14.60 11.10 3.23
C SER A 101 15.04 9.64 3.11
N TRP A 102 14.37 8.83 2.28
CA TRP A 102 14.75 7.46 2.00
C TRP A 102 16.11 7.36 1.30
N ARG A 103 16.34 8.19 0.27
CA ARG A 103 17.63 8.26 -0.42
C ARG A 103 18.75 8.69 0.52
N TRP A 104 18.50 9.68 1.38
CA TRP A 104 19.49 10.10 2.36
C TRP A 104 19.82 8.95 3.33
N LEU A 105 18.80 8.27 3.85
CA LEU A 105 18.97 7.15 4.78
C LEU A 105 19.84 6.05 4.16
N ASP A 106 19.53 5.65 2.93
CA ASP A 106 20.25 4.55 2.24
C ASP A 106 21.69 4.94 1.85
N ALA A 107 21.92 6.21 1.51
CA ALA A 107 23.26 6.70 1.17
C ALA A 107 24.20 6.87 2.38
N HIS A 108 23.66 7.06 3.59
CA HIS A 108 24.46 7.41 4.76
C HIS A 108 24.50 6.33 5.84
N LEU A 109 23.53 5.41 5.86
CA LEU A 109 23.39 4.41 6.92
C LEU A 109 23.33 3.01 6.30
N ALA A 110 24.24 2.13 6.72
CA ALA A 110 24.22 0.73 6.31
C ALA A 110 23.23 -0.09 7.17
N GLU A 111 22.19 -0.64 6.54
CA GLU A 111 21.15 -1.48 7.15
C GLU A 111 20.62 -0.98 8.52
N PRO A 112 20.22 0.30 8.62
CA PRO A 112 19.87 0.91 9.89
C PRO A 112 18.65 0.23 10.51
N ARG A 113 18.70 -0.04 11.81
CA ARG A 113 17.53 -0.49 12.57
C ARG A 113 16.74 0.73 13.04
N VAL A 114 15.57 0.94 12.44
CA VAL A 114 14.79 2.18 12.53
C VAL A 114 13.49 1.94 13.30
N VAL A 115 13.18 2.78 14.27
CA VAL A 115 11.91 2.77 14.97
C VAL A 115 10.94 3.81 14.39
N SER A 116 9.70 3.39 14.16
CA SER A 116 8.55 4.22 13.85
C SER A 116 7.26 3.50 14.31
N PRO A 117 6.27 4.18 14.91
CA PRO A 117 4.96 3.63 15.26
C PRO A 117 4.02 3.51 14.05
N SER A 118 4.48 3.86 12.85
CA SER A 118 3.73 3.76 11.62
C SER A 118 4.01 2.43 10.91
N PHE A 119 2.94 1.68 10.65
CA PHE A 119 3.03 0.50 9.81
C PHE A 119 3.33 0.87 8.36
N LEU A 120 2.82 2.01 7.87
CA LEU A 120 3.15 2.50 6.53
C LEU A 120 4.65 2.77 6.38
N ASN A 121 5.27 3.51 7.31
CA ASN A 121 6.72 3.70 7.25
C ASN A 121 7.47 2.38 7.37
N SER A 122 7.01 1.44 8.19
CA SER A 122 7.66 0.13 8.30
C SER A 122 7.64 -0.63 6.96
N VAL A 123 6.51 -0.64 6.25
CA VAL A 123 6.40 -1.22 4.90
C VAL A 123 7.32 -0.50 3.92
N TYR A 124 7.21 0.83 3.83
CA TYR A 124 7.91 1.59 2.79
C TYR A 124 9.42 1.68 3.02
N LEU A 125 9.88 1.80 4.27
CA LEU A 125 11.31 1.73 4.58
C LEU A 125 11.90 0.38 4.16
N THR A 126 11.18 -0.72 4.39
CA THR A 126 11.62 -2.06 3.93
C THR A 126 11.63 -2.17 2.41
N ALA A 127 10.64 -1.57 1.73
CA ALA A 127 10.49 -1.67 0.29
C ALA A 127 11.46 -0.79 -0.51
N PHE A 128 11.82 0.39 0.02
CA PHE A 128 12.56 1.42 -0.71
C PHE A 128 13.97 1.70 -0.18
N THR A 129 14.39 1.06 0.93
CA THR A 129 15.72 1.26 1.53
C THR A 129 16.26 -0.05 2.11
N SER A 130 17.53 -0.04 2.54
CA SER A 130 18.12 -1.12 3.34
C SER A 130 17.71 -1.12 4.83
N ALA A 131 16.81 -0.22 5.27
CA ALA A 131 16.40 -0.14 6.67
C ALA A 131 15.70 -1.40 7.16
N ARG A 132 15.88 -1.69 8.45
CA ARG A 132 15.21 -2.75 9.19
C ARG A 132 14.25 -2.14 10.22
N PRO A 133 12.95 -2.02 9.92
CA PRO A 133 12.00 -1.47 10.88
C PRO A 133 11.91 -2.32 12.15
N VAL A 134 11.79 -1.65 13.30
CA VAL A 134 11.56 -2.31 14.59
C VAL A 134 10.15 -2.87 14.70
N LEU A 135 9.16 -2.19 14.11
CA LEU A 135 7.77 -2.60 14.10
C LEU A 135 7.50 -3.48 12.86
N PRO A 136 7.39 -4.81 12.99
CA PRO A 136 7.04 -5.66 11.86
C PRO A 136 5.54 -5.53 11.51
N VAL A 137 5.20 -5.83 10.26
CA VAL A 137 3.80 -6.02 9.85
C VAL A 137 3.46 -7.50 10.02
N GLY A 138 2.42 -7.79 10.82
CA GLY A 138 1.97 -9.13 11.18
C GLY A 138 1.75 -10.06 9.98
N VAL A 139 1.19 -9.56 8.87
CA VAL A 139 0.98 -10.37 7.65
C VAL A 139 2.25 -10.68 6.87
N LEU A 140 3.36 -10.01 7.17
CA LEU A 140 4.62 -10.12 6.45
C LEU A 140 5.76 -10.66 7.33
N THR A 141 5.46 -11.19 8.52
CA THR A 141 6.48 -11.64 9.48
C THR A 141 6.19 -13.04 10.01
N SER A 142 7.25 -13.77 10.33
CA SER A 142 7.18 -15.06 11.04
C SER A 142 7.29 -14.91 12.57
N ILE A 143 7.39 -13.68 13.07
CA ILE A 143 7.43 -13.39 14.50
C ILE A 143 6.07 -13.70 15.13
N SER A 144 6.05 -14.21 16.35
CA SER A 144 4.79 -14.52 17.05
C SER A 144 3.94 -13.27 17.28
N ASN A 145 2.60 -13.42 17.23
CA ASN A 145 1.66 -12.33 17.50
C ASN A 145 1.96 -11.64 18.84
N PHE A 146 2.29 -12.39 19.89
CA PHE A 146 2.66 -11.84 21.19
C PHE A 146 3.85 -10.87 21.11
N LYS A 147 4.86 -11.18 20.29
CA LYS A 147 6.03 -10.33 20.11
C LYS A 147 5.75 -9.12 19.21
N VAL A 148 4.91 -9.28 18.18
CA VAL A 148 4.41 -8.16 17.36
C VAL A 148 3.62 -7.18 18.23
N GLU A 149 2.72 -7.68 19.08
CA GLU A 149 1.98 -6.89 20.06
C GLU A 149 2.93 -6.16 21.02
N GLU A 150 3.93 -6.87 21.58
CA GLU A 150 4.91 -6.27 22.47
C GLU A 150 5.63 -5.09 21.80
N LEU A 151 6.16 -5.30 20.59
CA LEU A 151 6.85 -4.25 19.83
C LEU A 151 5.91 -3.08 19.50
N PHE A 152 4.67 -3.37 19.11
CA PHE A 152 3.66 -2.35 18.86
C PHE A 152 3.41 -1.49 20.11
N LEU A 153 3.17 -2.10 21.26
CA LEU A 153 2.94 -1.37 22.50
C LEU A 153 4.16 -0.55 22.91
N LYS A 154 5.36 -1.13 22.83
CA LYS A 154 6.61 -0.45 23.19
C LYS A 154 6.88 0.75 22.27
N VAL A 155 6.77 0.57 20.96
CA VAL A 155 7.02 1.65 20.00
C VAL A 155 5.99 2.78 20.15
N ASN A 156 4.71 2.48 20.36
CA ASN A 156 3.72 3.53 20.61
C ASN A 156 3.98 4.29 21.92
N ASN A 157 4.49 3.60 22.96
CA ASN A 157 4.76 4.19 24.27
C ASN A 157 5.89 5.23 24.20
N VAL A 158 7.04 4.90 23.58
CA VAL A 158 8.16 5.85 23.47
C VAL A 158 7.85 7.05 22.57
N PHE A 159 6.92 6.91 21.62
CA PHE A 159 6.43 8.02 20.80
C PHE A 159 5.33 8.85 21.49
N GLY A 160 5.02 8.57 22.76
CA GLY A 160 4.05 9.34 23.53
C GLY A 160 2.62 9.24 23.00
N VAL A 161 2.24 8.13 22.35
CA VAL A 161 0.87 7.94 21.87
C VAL A 161 -0.05 7.79 23.09
N SER A 162 -1.12 8.57 23.17
CA SER A 162 -2.02 8.48 24.32
C SER A 162 -2.76 7.13 24.36
N GLY A 163 -3.13 6.67 25.56
CA GLY A 163 -3.89 5.44 25.73
C GLY A 163 -5.21 5.43 24.95
N ASP A 164 -5.85 6.59 24.85
CA ASP A 164 -7.10 6.77 24.10
C ASP A 164 -6.89 6.64 22.59
N ILE A 165 -5.80 7.22 22.06
CA ILE A 165 -5.47 7.09 20.64
C ILE A 165 -5.08 5.64 20.32
N LEU A 166 -4.29 4.99 21.18
CA LEU A 166 -3.93 3.58 21.03
C LEU A 166 -5.19 2.69 21.00
N GLU A 167 -6.12 2.89 21.94
CA GLU A 167 -7.37 2.14 22.01
C GLU A 167 -8.20 2.34 20.74
N LYS A 168 -8.36 3.58 20.26
CA LYS A 168 -9.06 3.87 19.00
C LYS A 168 -8.41 3.14 17.82
N ARG A 169 -7.09 3.14 17.70
CA ARG A 169 -6.37 2.40 16.64
C ARG A 169 -6.63 0.90 16.71
N LEU A 170 -6.65 0.31 17.91
CA LEU A 170 -6.97 -1.12 18.09
C LEU A 170 -8.43 -1.46 17.74
N ARG A 171 -9.34 -0.49 17.75
CA ARG A 171 -10.78 -0.72 17.55
C ARG A 171 -11.28 -0.63 16.12
N ASP A 172 -10.45 -0.17 15.17
CA ASP A 172 -10.75 0.21 13.76
C ASP A 172 -10.56 1.72 13.45
N GLY A 173 -9.96 2.50 14.36
CA GLY A 173 -9.64 3.91 14.13
C GLY A 173 -10.85 4.85 14.04
N ARG A 174 -12.08 4.37 14.21
CA ARG A 174 -13.27 5.24 14.21
C ARG A 174 -13.19 6.28 15.33
N GLY A 175 -13.51 7.53 14.99
CA GLY A 175 -13.46 8.65 15.93
C GLY A 175 -12.05 9.08 16.32
N LEU A 176 -11.01 8.63 15.60
CA LEU A 176 -9.66 9.17 15.70
C LEU A 176 -9.55 10.43 14.84
N GLU A 177 -9.29 11.56 15.49
CA GLU A 177 -8.90 12.79 14.82
C GLU A 177 -7.38 12.81 14.72
N CYS A 178 -6.84 12.94 13.51
CA CYS A 178 -5.39 13.03 13.33
C CYS A 178 -4.89 14.37 13.85
N LEU A 179 -3.77 14.36 14.59
CA LEU A 179 -3.22 15.56 15.22
C LEU A 179 -2.78 16.61 14.19
N GLU A 180 -2.12 16.21 13.10
CA GLU A 180 -1.70 17.12 12.03
C GLU A 180 -2.48 16.94 10.72
N SER A 181 -2.65 15.70 10.21
CA SER A 181 -3.44 15.45 9.00
C SER A 181 -3.75 13.96 8.79
N CYS A 182 -5.03 13.61 8.62
CA CYS A 182 -5.40 12.32 8.07
C CYS A 182 -5.23 12.40 6.54
N SER A 183 -4.01 12.13 6.06
CA SER A 183 -3.76 11.88 4.65
C SER A 183 -4.79 10.87 4.13
N ARG A 184 -5.61 11.27 3.16
CA ARG A 184 -6.54 10.37 2.44
C ARG A 184 -5.82 9.48 1.42
N TYR A 185 -4.52 9.65 1.31
CA TYR A 185 -3.71 8.99 0.30
C TYR A 185 -3.36 7.59 0.79
N TYR A 186 -3.63 6.61 -0.08
CA TYR A 186 -3.42 5.17 0.05
C TYR A 186 -4.55 4.37 0.71
N THR A 187 -4.86 3.22 0.11
CA THR A 187 -5.94 2.29 0.51
C THR A 187 -5.73 1.67 1.90
N ILE A 188 -4.54 1.85 2.48
CA ILE A 188 -4.18 1.46 3.85
C ILE A 188 -3.90 2.73 4.64
N SER A 189 -4.66 2.94 5.70
CA SER A 189 -4.53 4.00 6.67
C SER A 189 -3.72 3.56 7.88
N ASN A 190 -2.71 4.35 8.23
CA ASN A 190 -1.85 4.14 9.40
C ASN A 190 -2.61 4.16 10.75
N THR A 191 -3.83 4.72 10.76
CA THR A 191 -4.69 4.86 11.94
C THR A 191 -5.75 3.77 12.04
N ILE A 192 -6.44 3.47 10.94
CA ILE A 192 -7.59 2.54 10.89
C ILE A 192 -7.14 1.08 10.76
N ASP A 193 -6.04 0.82 10.05
CA ASP A 193 -5.61 -0.53 9.69
C ASP A 193 -4.58 -1.12 10.66
N ALA A 194 -4.49 -0.60 11.89
CA ALA A 194 -3.63 -1.17 12.92
C ALA A 194 -3.98 -2.64 13.23
N PRO A 195 -5.25 -3.06 13.34
CA PRO A 195 -5.61 -4.47 13.56
C PRO A 195 -5.16 -5.37 12.41
N LEU A 196 -5.40 -4.94 11.17
CA LEU A 196 -4.96 -5.64 9.96
C LEU A 196 -3.42 -5.74 9.91
N SER A 197 -2.73 -4.67 10.28
CA SER A 197 -1.27 -4.63 10.30
C SER A 197 -0.67 -5.49 11.42
N LEU A 198 -1.37 -5.70 12.53
CA LEU A 198 -0.92 -6.52 13.65
C LEU A 198 -1.17 -8.01 13.44
N TYR A 199 -2.33 -8.37 12.90
CA TYR A 199 -2.83 -9.76 12.92
C TYR A 199 -3.26 -10.28 11.55
N GLY A 200 -3.28 -9.44 10.52
CA GLY A 200 -3.83 -9.81 9.23
C GLY A 200 -5.29 -10.21 9.31
N SER A 201 -5.58 -11.37 8.73
CA SER A 201 -6.91 -11.96 8.72
C SER A 201 -7.18 -12.92 9.89
N TYR A 202 -6.28 -12.99 10.89
CA TYR A 202 -6.31 -13.98 11.97
C TYR A 202 -7.59 -13.93 12.82
N PHE A 203 -8.17 -12.74 13.03
CA PHE A 203 -9.42 -12.57 13.77
C PHE A 203 -10.67 -12.57 12.87
N GLY A 204 -10.53 -13.05 11.63
CA GLY A 204 -11.58 -13.07 10.63
C GLY A 204 -12.48 -14.28 10.72
N GLY A 205 -13.78 -14.03 10.88
CA GLY A 205 -14.83 -14.96 10.49
C GLY A 205 -15.55 -14.47 9.24
N GLY A 206 -15.59 -15.26 8.17
CA GLY A 206 -16.45 -15.05 7.00
C GLY A 206 -15.94 -14.10 5.90
N ASP A 207 -16.76 -13.95 4.86
CA ASP A 207 -16.46 -13.40 3.52
C ASP A 207 -15.99 -11.92 3.46
N ASN A 208 -15.91 -11.19 4.59
CA ASN A 208 -15.48 -9.79 4.63
C ASN A 208 -14.18 -9.61 5.42
N VAL A 209 -13.07 -9.92 4.76
CA VAL A 209 -11.71 -9.92 5.30
C VAL A 209 -11.19 -8.50 5.64
N MET A 210 -11.81 -7.44 5.08
CA MET A 210 -11.25 -6.09 5.06
C MET A 210 -11.50 -5.24 6.32
N PHE A 211 -12.36 -5.66 7.26
CA PHE A 211 -12.68 -4.85 8.46
C PHE A 211 -12.81 -5.72 9.72
N GLN A 212 -11.70 -6.35 10.11
CA GLN A 212 -11.69 -7.21 11.28
C GLN A 212 -11.43 -6.40 12.56
N ARG A 213 -12.42 -6.40 13.44
CA ARG A 213 -12.30 -5.79 14.77
C ARG A 213 -11.64 -6.75 15.73
N LEU A 214 -10.68 -6.25 16.49
CA LEU A 214 -10.10 -6.98 17.61
C LEU A 214 -11.20 -7.29 18.65
N PRO A 215 -11.26 -8.52 19.19
CA PRO A 215 -12.19 -8.83 20.28
C PRO A 215 -11.98 -7.87 21.46
N GLU A 216 -13.07 -7.46 22.11
CA GLU A 216 -13.02 -6.49 23.23
C GLU A 216 -12.04 -6.91 24.32
N LEU A 217 -12.04 -8.18 24.69
CA LEU A 217 -11.13 -8.75 25.69
C LEU A 217 -9.66 -8.54 25.30
N LYS A 218 -9.33 -8.63 24.00
CA LYS A 218 -7.98 -8.42 23.48
C LYS A 218 -7.60 -6.94 23.54
N VAL A 219 -8.52 -6.03 23.17
CA VAL A 219 -8.29 -4.58 23.28
C VAL A 219 -7.99 -4.18 24.73
N GLN A 220 -8.79 -4.65 25.69
CA GLN A 220 -8.58 -4.34 27.11
C GLN A 220 -7.29 -4.96 27.67
N GLU A 221 -6.92 -6.16 27.23
CA GLU A 221 -5.64 -6.79 27.60
C GLU A 221 -4.44 -5.97 27.12
N LEU A 222 -4.44 -5.56 25.84
CA LEU A 222 -3.39 -4.73 25.27
C LEU A 222 -3.31 -3.35 25.93
N ARG A 223 -4.46 -2.72 26.21
CA ARG A 223 -4.53 -1.44 26.93
C ARG A 223 -3.94 -1.54 28.33
N ARG A 224 -4.26 -2.61 29.07
CA ARG A 224 -3.71 -2.84 30.42
C ARG A 224 -2.21 -3.07 30.40
N ARG A 225 -1.68 -3.77 29.38
CA ARG A 225 -0.23 -3.92 29.16
C ARG A 225 0.41 -2.57 28.87
N TYR A 226 -0.19 -1.77 27.99
CA TYR A 226 0.30 -0.45 27.62
C TYR A 226 0.44 0.50 28.82
N GLN A 227 -0.57 0.56 29.68
CA GLN A 227 -0.60 1.43 30.86
C GLN A 227 0.51 1.12 31.89
N LYS A 228 1.07 -0.09 31.85
CA LYS A 228 2.13 -0.55 32.75
C LYS A 228 3.52 -0.40 32.15
N LEU A 229 3.64 0.01 30.89
CA LEU A 229 4.94 0.17 30.24
C LEU A 229 5.65 1.42 30.78
N GLN A 230 6.87 1.21 31.24
CA GLN A 230 7.85 2.24 31.53
C GLN A 230 9.13 1.83 30.80
N ILE A 231 9.36 2.45 29.64
CA ILE A 231 10.48 2.13 28.76
C ILE A 231 11.03 3.40 28.10
N GLY A 232 12.28 3.33 27.66
CA GLY A 232 12.94 4.37 26.86
C GLY A 232 13.36 3.86 25.49
N TRP A 233 14.09 4.70 24.75
CA TRP A 233 14.57 4.36 23.40
C TRP A 233 15.49 3.13 23.38
N ALA A 234 16.31 2.96 24.43
CA ALA A 234 17.26 1.86 24.56
C ALA A 234 16.57 0.47 24.61
N ASP A 235 15.35 0.38 25.15
CA ASP A 235 14.60 -0.87 25.31
C ASP A 235 14.12 -1.48 23.98
N LEU A 236 14.16 -0.70 22.90
CA LEU A 236 13.72 -1.12 21.57
C LEU A 236 14.81 -1.83 20.76
N GLY A 237 16.08 -1.70 21.17
CA GLY A 237 17.22 -2.18 20.41
C GLY A 237 17.35 -1.54 19.02
N ALA A 238 16.73 -0.37 18.82
CA ALA A 238 16.84 0.46 17.62
C ALA A 238 18.12 1.30 17.69
N LYS A 239 18.59 1.79 16.53
CA LYS A 239 19.68 2.79 16.49
C LYS A 239 19.20 4.15 16.00
N TYR A 240 18.07 4.19 15.31
CA TYR A 240 17.55 5.38 14.65
C TYR A 240 16.06 5.51 14.85
N VAL A 241 15.58 6.75 14.93
CA VAL A 241 14.16 7.11 14.99
C VAL A 241 13.77 7.80 13.69
N TYR A 242 12.68 7.35 13.07
CA TYR A 242 12.10 8.01 11.90
C TYR A 242 10.80 8.70 12.31
N TYR A 243 10.74 10.02 12.15
CA TYR A 243 9.58 10.81 12.52
C TYR A 243 9.13 11.68 11.34
N GLY A 244 8.00 11.32 10.75
CA GLY A 244 7.41 12.01 9.62
C GLY A 244 5.90 12.20 9.77
N PRO A 245 5.20 12.49 8.66
CA PRO A 245 3.78 12.85 8.74
C PRO A 245 2.89 11.72 9.26
N TRP A 246 3.27 10.46 9.06
CA TRP A 246 2.48 9.31 9.53
C TRP A 246 2.59 9.09 11.04
N GLU A 247 3.74 9.38 11.64
CA GLU A 247 3.87 9.37 13.11
C GLU A 247 3.09 10.53 13.73
N LYS A 248 3.19 11.71 13.12
CA LYS A 248 2.51 12.95 13.53
C LYS A 248 0.98 12.86 13.44
N GLN A 249 0.42 11.79 12.87
CA GLN A 249 -1.03 11.54 12.92
C GLN A 249 -1.54 11.25 14.32
N PHE A 250 -0.71 10.66 15.19
CA PHE A 250 -1.16 10.17 16.50
C PHE A 250 -0.13 10.30 17.62
N ALA A 251 1.13 10.62 17.30
CA ALA A 251 2.16 10.89 18.28
C ALA A 251 2.25 12.40 18.55
N SER A 252 2.09 12.80 19.81
CA SER A 252 2.11 14.21 20.26
C SER A 252 3.46 14.62 20.87
N ILE A 253 4.54 13.92 20.52
CA ILE A 253 5.87 14.11 21.14
C ILE A 253 6.72 15.11 20.34
N ASP A 254 7.44 16.00 21.04
CA ASP A 254 8.47 16.86 20.45
C ASP A 254 9.84 16.20 20.62
N LEU A 255 10.26 15.44 19.60
CA LEU A 255 11.55 14.72 19.61
C LEU A 255 12.76 15.66 19.59
N SER A 256 12.59 16.93 19.21
CA SER A 256 13.71 17.88 19.15
C SER A 256 14.25 18.24 20.53
N ARG A 257 13.46 18.00 21.59
CA ARG A 257 13.83 18.25 22.99
C ARG A 257 14.30 17.00 23.72
N ASP A 258 14.27 15.84 23.08
CA ASP A 258 14.65 14.57 23.70
C ASP A 258 16.18 14.48 23.82
N GLN A 259 16.67 14.32 25.06
CA GLN A 259 18.11 14.29 25.34
C GLN A 259 18.77 12.98 24.90
N GLU A 260 18.02 11.89 24.72
CA GLU A 260 18.53 10.59 24.24
C GLU A 260 18.67 10.57 22.72
N LEU A 261 18.18 11.60 22.02
CA LEU A 261 18.17 11.68 20.57
C LEU A 261 19.16 12.74 20.05
N GLN A 262 19.75 12.44 18.90
CA GLN A 262 20.57 13.36 18.13
C GLN A 262 19.98 13.48 16.72
N LEU A 263 19.54 14.67 16.32
CA LEU A 263 19.08 14.92 14.96
C LEU A 263 20.23 14.71 13.97
N ILE A 264 20.03 13.84 12.97
CA ILE A 264 21.03 13.54 11.93
C ILE A 264 20.56 13.93 10.52
N TYR A 265 19.26 14.08 10.33
CA TYR A 265 18.67 14.56 9.07
C TYR A 265 17.34 15.25 9.35
N LYS A 266 17.06 16.30 8.58
CA LYS A 266 15.78 17.00 8.60
C LYS A 266 15.47 17.57 7.23
N ASN A 267 14.21 17.44 6.83
CA ASN A 267 13.60 18.23 5.76
C ASN A 267 12.23 18.77 6.24
N ASP A 268 11.47 19.38 5.34
CA ASP A 268 10.17 20.02 5.66
C ASP A 268 9.09 19.05 6.18
N SER A 269 9.33 17.74 6.19
CA SER A 269 8.33 16.76 6.63
C SER A 269 8.87 15.62 7.47
N VAL A 270 10.15 15.28 7.32
CA VAL A 270 10.76 14.12 7.96
C VAL A 270 11.98 14.55 8.76
N GLU A 271 12.08 14.01 9.96
CA GLU A 271 13.21 14.12 10.87
C GLU A 271 13.74 12.72 11.17
N LEU A 272 15.06 12.54 11.08
CA LEU A 272 15.73 11.31 11.48
C LEU A 272 16.65 11.62 12.64
N TYR A 273 16.56 10.80 13.68
CA TYR A 273 17.38 10.90 14.87
C TYR A 273 18.23 9.63 15.04
N ARG A 274 19.42 9.79 15.59
CA ARG A 274 20.23 8.71 16.16
C ARG A 274 19.96 8.63 17.65
N ILE A 275 19.79 7.42 18.16
CA ILE A 275 19.70 7.14 19.60
C ILE A 275 21.12 7.13 20.16
N LYS A 276 21.38 7.89 21.23
CA LYS A 276 22.70 8.06 21.86
C LYS A 276 23.15 6.82 22.62
#